data_AF-A0A955RWR6-F1
#
_entry.id   AF-A0A955RWR6-F1
#
_cell.length_a   1.000
_cell.length_b   1.000
_cell.length_c   1.000
_cell.angle_alpha   90.00
_cell.angle_beta   90.00
_cell.angle_gamma   90.00
#
_symmetry.space_group_name_H-M   'P 1'
#
loop_
_entity.id
_entity.type
_entity.pdbx_description
1 polymer ?
#
loop_
_entity_poly.entity_id
_entity_poly.type
_entity_poly.pdbx_seq_one_letter_code
_entity_poly.pdbx_strand_id
1 'polypeptide(L)'
;MADFSQPALNAGLNFTSGCLLIAGWLFIKSKDIRRHKLCMVSAFIVSTLFLISYLHYHAHSGSTAFLGQGIIRTVYFSILISHTILAGLVPFLAVFVFYK
;
A
#
# COMPACT_ATOMS: atom_id res chain seq x y z
N MET A 1 23.25 -14.49 0.68
CA MET A 1 22.24 -14.96 1.66
C MET A 1 21.08 -14.00 1.53
N ALA A 2 20.00 -14.42 0.87
CA ALA A 2 18.73 -13.68 0.72
C ALA A 2 18.83 -12.17 0.43
N ASP A 3 19.49 -11.79 -0.67
CA ASP A 3 19.42 -10.44 -1.25
C ASP A 3 18.07 -10.28 -1.97
N PHE A 4 16.98 -10.28 -1.20
CA PHE A 4 15.69 -9.81 -1.68
C PHE A 4 15.87 -8.33 -2.02
N SER A 5 16.16 -8.06 -3.29
CA SER A 5 16.14 -6.72 -3.87
C SER A 5 14.96 -5.95 -3.26
N GLN A 6 15.27 -4.98 -2.39
CA GLN A 6 14.30 -4.22 -1.60
C GLN A 6 13.06 -3.74 -2.40
N PRO A 7 13.16 -3.39 -3.70
CA PRO A 7 11.99 -3.17 -4.56
C PRO A 7 11.06 -4.39 -4.73
N ALA A 8 11.58 -5.62 -4.83
CA ALA A 8 10.76 -6.84 -4.94
C ALA A 8 9.99 -7.14 -3.65
N LEU A 9 10.56 -6.83 -2.49
CA LEU A 9 9.88 -7.00 -1.19
C LEU A 9 8.74 -5.99 -1.04
N ASN A 10 8.98 -4.73 -1.39
CA ASN A 10 7.95 -3.68 -1.43
C ASN A 10 6.85 -4.02 -2.46
N ALA A 11 7.23 -4.46 -3.67
CA ALA A 11 6.26 -4.88 -4.68
C ALA A 11 5.43 -6.08 -4.22
N GLY A 12 6.06 -7.07 -3.56
CA GLY A 12 5.37 -8.25 -3.02
C GLY A 12 4.38 -7.91 -1.91
N LEU A 13 4.74 -7.03 -0.98
CA LEU A 13 3.86 -6.57 0.09
C LEU A 13 2.66 -5.79 -0.47
N ASN A 14 2.88 -4.91 -1.45
CA ASN A 14 1.80 -4.14 -2.07
C ASN A 14 0.87 -5.04 -2.90
N PHE A 15 1.43 -5.99 -3.67
CA PHE A 15 0.67 -7.00 -4.39
C PHE A 15 -0.19 -7.86 -3.44
N THR A 16 0.39 -8.28 -2.32
CA THR A 16 -0.32 -9.04 -1.28
C THR A 16 -1.48 -8.23 -0.69
N SER A 17 -1.27 -6.94 -0.40
CA SER A 17 -2.35 -6.05 0.04
C SER A 17 -3.47 -5.95 -0.99
N GLY A 18 -3.12 -5.81 -2.29
CA GLY A 18 -4.08 -5.83 -3.39
C GLY A 18 -4.89 -7.13 -3.46
N CYS A 19 -4.24 -8.29 -3.32
CA CYS A 19 -4.92 -9.59 -3.26
C CYS A 19 -5.89 -9.68 -2.08
N LEU A 20 -5.51 -9.18 -0.89
CA LEU A 20 -6.38 -9.17 0.28
C LEU A 20 -7.60 -8.26 0.10
N LEU A 21 -7.44 -7.11 -0.58
CA LEU A 21 -8.57 -6.22 -0.91
C LEU A 21 -9.53 -6.88 -1.90
N ILE A 22 -9.02 -7.55 -2.93
CA ILE A 22 -9.84 -8.32 -3.88
C ILE A 22 -10.60 -9.44 -3.15
N ALA A 23 -9.92 -10.19 -2.28
CA ALA A 23 -10.56 -11.21 -1.45
C ALA A 23 -11.65 -10.61 -0.54
N GLY A 24 -11.38 -9.46 0.09
CA GLY A 24 -12.35 -8.70 0.87
C GLY A 24 -13.57 -8.25 0.06
N TRP A 25 -13.39 -7.89 -1.22
CA TRP A 25 -14.48 -7.54 -2.14
C TRP A 25 -15.34 -8.75 -2.51
N LEU A 26 -14.74 -9.93 -2.69
CA LEU A 26 -15.50 -11.17 -2.90
C LEU A 26 -16.34 -11.52 -1.66
N PHE A 27 -15.79 -11.34 -0.45
CA PHE A 27 -16.52 -11.62 0.79
C PHE A 27 -17.69 -10.67 1.06
N ILE A 28 -17.56 -9.38 0.75
CA ILE A 28 -18.70 -8.45 0.88
C ILE A 28 -19.79 -8.75 -0.16
N LYS A 29 -19.40 -9.21 -1.36
CA LYS A 29 -20.37 -9.67 -2.37
C LYS A 29 -21.16 -10.89 -1.90
N SER A 30 -20.54 -11.78 -1.12
CA SER A 30 -21.22 -12.88 -0.42
C SER A 30 -21.95 -12.46 0.87
N LYS A 31 -22.04 -11.15 1.19
CA LYS A 31 -22.60 -10.59 2.43
C LYS A 31 -21.94 -11.10 3.72
N ASP A 32 -20.74 -11.66 3.63
CA ASP A 32 -20.03 -12.27 4.75
C ASP A 32 -19.16 -11.22 5.46
N ILE A 33 -19.81 -10.37 6.25
CA ILE A 33 -19.23 -9.17 6.87
C ILE A 33 -18.05 -9.53 7.79
N ARG A 34 -18.09 -10.70 8.46
CA ARG A 34 -17.01 -11.14 9.36
C ARG A 34 -15.70 -11.36 8.60
N ARG A 35 -15.75 -12.10 7.49
CA ARG A 35 -14.57 -12.37 6.65
C ARG A 35 -14.08 -11.13 5.92
N HIS A 36 -14.99 -10.28 5.47
CA HIS A 36 -14.65 -8.97 4.91
C HIS A 36 -13.84 -8.12 5.89
N LYS A 37 -14.30 -7.98 7.15
CA LYS A 37 -13.57 -7.23 8.18
C LYS A 37 -12.19 -7.81 8.45
N LEU A 38 -12.07 -9.14 8.52
CA LEU A 38 -10.79 -9.81 8.73
C LEU A 38 -9.80 -9.53 7.56
N CYS A 39 -10.28 -9.56 6.32
CA CYS A 39 -9.51 -9.19 5.13
C CYS A 39 -9.09 -7.72 5.13
N MET A 40 -9.97 -6.80 5.53
CA MET A 40 -9.64 -5.37 5.61
C MET A 40 -8.59 -5.08 6.68
N VAL A 41 -8.69 -5.71 7.85
CA VAL A 41 -7.67 -5.55 8.92
C VAL A 41 -6.33 -6.15 8.49
N SER A 42 -6.32 -7.34 7.88
CA SER A 42 -5.07 -7.94 7.39
C SER A 42 -4.45 -7.14 6.23
N ALA A 43 -5.26 -6.62 5.30
CA ALA A 43 -4.78 -5.74 4.22
C ALA A 43 -4.14 -4.46 4.79
N PHE A 44 -4.74 -3.92 5.84
CA PHE A 44 -4.24 -2.74 6.55
C PHE A 44 -2.89 -3.00 7.24
N ILE A 45 -2.73 -4.14 7.92
CA ILE A 45 -1.47 -4.52 8.55
C ILE A 45 -0.37 -4.69 7.49
N VAL A 46 -0.66 -5.39 6.40
CA VAL A 46 0.28 -5.58 5.28
C VAL A 46 0.65 -4.24 4.64
N SER A 47 -0.32 -3.34 4.44
CA SER A 47 -0.07 -2.00 3.91
C SER A 47 0.77 -1.12 4.85
N THR A 48 0.59 -1.27 6.16
CA THR A 48 1.39 -0.56 7.17
C THR A 48 2.84 -1.06 7.18
N LEU A 49 3.03 -2.39 7.10
CA LEU A 49 4.36 -2.99 6.97
C LEU A 49 5.07 -2.55 5.68
N PHE A 50 4.34 -2.50 4.56
CA PHE A 50 4.84 -1.94 3.31
C PHE A 50 5.30 -0.49 3.50
N LEU A 51 4.48 0.35 4.13
CA LEU A 51 4.81 1.76 4.33
C LEU A 51 6.08 1.93 5.17
N ILE A 52 6.22 1.17 6.26
CA ILE A 52 7.42 1.19 7.12
C ILE A 52 8.65 0.75 6.33
N SER A 53 8.56 -0.35 5.58
CA SER A 53 9.67 -0.85 4.75
C SER A 53 10.06 0.15 3.66
N TYR A 54 9.07 0.77 3.01
CA TYR A 54 9.27 1.81 2.00
C TYR A 54 9.95 3.06 2.59
N LEU A 55 9.48 3.56 3.74
CA LEU A 55 10.05 4.76 4.37
C LEU A 55 11.49 4.51 4.86
N HIS A 56 11.75 3.32 5.40
CA HIS A 56 13.09 2.91 5.81
C HIS A 56 14.07 2.85 4.63
N TYR A 57 13.62 2.28 3.50
CA TYR A 57 14.39 2.28 2.24
C TYR A 57 14.60 3.71 1.72
N HIS A 58 13.55 4.52 1.66
CA HIS A 58 13.63 5.90 1.17
C HIS A 58 14.60 6.76 2.01
N ALA A 59 14.66 6.52 3.32
CA ALA A 59 15.60 7.19 4.22
C ALA A 59 17.06 6.75 4.02
N HIS A 60 17.32 5.49 3.65
CA HIS A 60 18.68 4.96 3.44
C HIS A 60 19.21 5.14 2.01
N SER A 61 18.35 5.14 1.00
CA SER A 61 18.79 5.09 -0.41
C SER A 61 19.03 6.46 -1.05
N GLY A 62 18.65 7.56 -0.38
CA GLY A 62 18.71 8.90 -0.97
C GLY A 62 17.73 9.06 -2.14
N SER A 63 17.25 10.28 -2.38
CA SER A 63 16.34 10.57 -3.50
C SER A 63 17.01 10.26 -4.83
N THR A 64 16.69 9.12 -5.43
CA THR A 64 16.97 8.87 -6.85
C THR A 64 16.03 9.76 -7.66
N ALA A 65 16.57 10.88 -8.16
CA ALA A 65 15.82 11.78 -9.02
C ALA A 65 15.38 11.00 -10.27
N PHE A 66 14.07 10.90 -10.47
CA PHE A 66 13.50 10.29 -11.67
C PHE A 66 13.90 11.14 -12.88
N LEU A 67 14.90 10.68 -13.66
CA LEU A 67 15.47 11.38 -14.83
C LEU A 67 14.58 11.34 -16.09
N GLY A 68 13.40 10.70 -16.01
CA GLY A 68 12.46 10.63 -17.12
C GLY A 68 11.91 12.01 -17.49
N GLN A 69 12.07 12.41 -18.75
CA GLN A 69 11.52 13.66 -19.30
C GLN A 69 10.20 13.39 -20.05
N GLY A 70 9.27 14.35 -20.04
CA GLY A 70 8.02 14.32 -20.80
C GLY A 70 6.79 13.81 -20.02
N ILE A 71 5.75 13.39 -20.75
CA ILE A 71 4.41 13.05 -20.23
C ILE A 71 4.44 11.92 -19.19
N ILE A 72 5.38 10.98 -19.32
CA ILE A 72 5.59 9.84 -18.41
C ILE A 72 5.90 10.30 -16.98
N ARG A 73 6.62 11.42 -16.81
CA ARG A 73 6.92 11.99 -15.50
C ARG A 73 5.66 12.51 -14.82
N THR A 74 4.81 13.22 -15.55
CA THR A 74 3.54 13.77 -15.02
C THR A 74 2.61 12.64 -14.61
N VAL A 75 2.45 11.61 -15.44
CA VAL A 75 1.61 10.44 -15.11
C VAL A 75 2.16 9.71 -13.88
N TYR A 76 3.48 9.49 -13.83
CA TYR A 76 4.14 8.85 -12.69
C TYR A 76 3.89 9.62 -11.40
N PHE A 77 4.13 10.93 -11.37
CA PHE A 77 3.91 11.74 -10.18
C PHE A 77 2.42 11.89 -9.83
N SER A 78 1.51 12.01 -10.80
CA SER A 78 0.07 12.04 -10.51
C SER A 78 -0.38 10.77 -9.80
N ILE A 79 -0.02 9.59 -10.32
CA ILE A 79 -0.39 8.31 -9.70
C ILE A 79 0.28 8.17 -8.34
N LEU A 80 1.58 8.48 -8.25
CA LEU A 80 2.35 8.32 -7.01
C LEU A 80 1.85 9.24 -5.91
N ILE A 81 1.61 10.53 -6.22
CA ILE A 81 1.11 11.52 -5.26
C ILE A 81 -0.30 11.16 -4.81
N SER A 82 -1.21 10.88 -5.76
CA SER A 82 -2.59 10.48 -5.41
C SER A 82 -2.60 9.20 -4.57
N HIS A 83 -1.83 8.18 -4.95
CA HIS A 83 -1.72 6.93 -4.19
C HIS A 83 -1.15 7.16 -2.79
N THR A 84 -0.11 8.01 -2.65
CA THR A 84 0.54 8.29 -1.35
C THR A 84 -0.39 9.06 -0.42
N ILE A 85 -1.12 10.06 -0.93
CA ILE A 85 -2.10 10.83 -0.14
C ILE A 85 -3.21 9.90 0.33
N LEU A 86 -3.78 9.08 -0.57
CA LEU A 86 -4.84 8.14 -0.23
C LEU A 86 -4.35 7.09 0.78
N ALA A 87 -3.15 6.54 0.58
CA ALA A 87 -2.53 5.58 1.48
C ALA A 87 -2.23 6.18 2.86
N GLY A 88 -1.82 7.45 2.95
CA GLY A 88 -1.60 8.16 4.21
C GLY A 88 -2.89 8.46 4.99
N LEU A 89 -4.00 8.70 4.27
CA LEU A 89 -5.32 8.93 4.87
C LEU A 89 -5.97 7.66 5.42
N VAL A 90 -5.71 6.49 4.81
CA VAL A 90 -6.32 5.21 5.22
C VAL A 90 -6.10 4.87 6.70
N PRO A 91 -4.87 4.94 7.26
CA PRO A 91 -4.63 4.75 8.70
C PRO A 91 -5.40 5.72 9.58
N PHE A 92 -5.44 6.99 9.19
CA PHE A 92 -6.13 8.03 9.96
C PHE A 92 -7.64 7.77 9.99
N LEU A 93 -8.23 7.44 8.84
CA LEU A 93 -9.64 7.09 8.72
C LEU A 93 -9.97 5.77 9.43
N ALA A 94 -9.08 4.77 9.37
CA ALA A 94 -9.26 3.51 10.08
C ALA A 94 -9.33 3.73 11.59
N VAL A 95 -8.41 4.52 12.16
CA VAL A 95 -8.45 4.91 13.58
C VAL A 95 -9.75 5.64 13.91
N PHE A 96 -10.16 6.61 13.10
CA PHE A 96 -11.41 7.35 13.33
C PHE A 96 -12.66 6.46 13.31
N VAL A 97 -12.70 5.45 12.43
CA VAL A 97 -13.82 4.49 12.35
C VAL A 97 -13.82 3.51 13.54
N PHE A 98 -12.66 3.11 14.06
CA PHE A 98 -12.59 2.22 15.22
C PHE A 98 -12.95 2.90 16.55
N TYR A 99 -12.74 4.21 16.67
CA TYR A 99 -13.09 4.99 17.87
C TYR A 99 -14.56 5.42 17.93
N LYS A 100 -15.37 5.07 16.91
CA LYS A 100 -16.81 5.35 16.84
C LYS A 100 -17.63 4.07 16.93
#